data_AF-A0A916ZX27-F1
#
_entry.id   AF-A0A916ZX27-F1
#
_cell.length_a   1.000
_cell.length_b   1.000
_cell.length_c   1.000
_cell.angle_alpha   90.00
_cell.angle_beta   90.00
_cell.angle_gamma   90.00
#
_symmetry.space_group_name_H-M   'P 1'
#
loop_
_entity.id
_entity.type
_entity.pdbx_description
1 polymer ?
#
loop_
_entity_poly.entity_id
_entity_poly.type
_entity_poly.pdbx_seq_one_letter_code
_entity_poly.pdbx_strand_id
1 'polypeptide(L)'
;MPALLPAAAHCDGPERDGQDGTTRTPTRGSMDEQQTTITQVHDLRQAIRDGIASGAINARNDAPTIREFYRVSAEITDEEIDAAHVAELHSEFAPVLLLTLGGTVHVQSDQFDDEDAIADAARQLSEIGGEPVTVERVPDRQRQEGDFVAVRMPEGTYEAHDHDLVARFGIEVGTYRQRSAAEAAA
;
A
#
# COMPACT_ATOMS: atom_id res chain seq x y z
N MET A 1 63.47 22.07 5.43
CA MET A 1 63.52 23.12 6.47
C MET A 1 62.25 23.02 7.30
N PRO A 2 62.26 23.37 8.60
CA PRO A 2 62.43 22.57 9.85
C PRO A 2 61.07 22.11 10.44
N ALA A 3 60.93 21.03 11.25
CA ALA A 3 61.30 20.80 12.66
C ALA A 3 60.53 21.62 13.73
N LEU A 4 60.18 20.92 14.84
CA LEU A 4 59.81 21.36 16.21
C LEU A 4 58.31 21.36 16.67
N LEU A 5 58.02 20.44 17.61
CA LEU A 5 57.16 20.59 18.81
C LEU A 5 57.80 21.59 19.83
N PRO A 6 57.23 21.94 21.02
CA PRO A 6 55.85 21.88 21.58
C PRO A 6 55.43 23.20 22.32
N ALA A 7 54.22 23.27 22.90
CA ALA A 7 53.97 24.05 24.12
C ALA A 7 52.80 23.47 24.93
N ALA A 8 53.10 23.06 26.15
CA ALA A 8 52.17 22.60 27.17
C ALA A 8 51.41 23.79 27.78
N ALA A 9 50.16 23.55 28.16
CA ALA A 9 49.54 24.19 29.30
C ALA A 9 48.85 23.10 30.13
N HIS A 10 49.55 22.71 31.18
CA HIS A 10 49.08 21.88 32.28
C HIS A 10 48.67 22.83 33.42
N CYS A 11 47.53 22.57 34.07
CA CYS A 11 47.19 22.84 35.48
C CYS A 11 45.72 22.39 35.64
N ASP A 12 45.45 21.17 36.12
CA ASP A 12 45.47 20.72 37.53
C ASP A 12 44.21 21.15 38.32
N GLY A 13 43.47 20.15 38.82
CA GLY A 13 42.35 20.30 39.75
C GLY A 13 41.58 18.98 39.94
N PRO A 14 41.18 18.61 41.18
CA PRO A 14 41.73 17.41 41.82
C PRO A 14 40.83 16.17 41.82
N GLU A 15 41.50 15.02 41.99
CA GLU A 15 40.97 13.72 42.43
C GLU A 15 39.99 13.83 43.61
N ARG A 16 38.86 13.14 43.49
CA ARG A 16 38.28 12.39 44.61
C ARG A 16 37.86 11.00 44.18
N ASP A 17 38.60 10.07 44.78
CA ASP A 17 38.38 8.65 45.01
C ASP A 17 36.92 8.29 45.35
N GLY A 18 36.43 7.15 44.86
CA GLY A 18 35.15 6.61 45.33
C GLY A 18 34.42 5.61 44.43
N GLN A 19 35.00 4.41 44.31
CA GLN A 19 34.31 3.12 44.38
C GLN A 19 33.34 2.62 43.28
N ASP A 20 33.47 1.29 43.15
CA ASP A 20 32.49 0.29 42.74
C ASP A 20 32.32 0.01 41.25
N GLY A 21 32.99 -1.08 40.85
CA GLY A 21 32.74 -1.75 39.60
C GLY A 21 31.30 -2.25 39.54
N THR A 22 30.71 -2.12 38.37
CA THR A 22 29.97 -3.21 37.76
C THR A 22 30.07 -2.97 36.27
N THR A 23 30.70 -3.92 35.60
CA THR A 23 30.53 -4.16 34.17
C THR A 23 29.03 -4.34 33.91
N ARG A 24 28.31 -3.23 33.73
CA ARG A 24 26.99 -3.26 33.12
C ARG A 24 27.23 -3.43 31.63
N THR A 25 27.46 -4.68 31.24
CA THR A 25 26.95 -5.18 29.97
C THR A 25 25.57 -4.55 29.83
N PRO A 26 25.26 -3.80 28.75
CA PRO A 26 23.86 -3.60 28.45
C PRO A 26 23.34 -5.01 28.25
N THR A 27 22.61 -5.53 29.24
CA THR A 27 21.67 -6.61 29.02
C THR A 27 20.87 -6.12 27.84
N ARG A 28 21.22 -6.62 26.66
CA ARG A 28 20.40 -6.59 25.47
C ARG A 28 19.09 -7.10 25.99
N GLY A 29 18.20 -6.15 26.29
CA GLY A 29 16.87 -6.46 26.76
C GLY A 29 16.40 -7.49 25.77
N SER A 30 16.08 -8.67 26.28
CA SER A 30 15.17 -9.55 25.58
C SER A 30 14.02 -8.63 25.18
N MET A 31 14.00 -8.23 23.90
CA MET A 31 12.74 -8.03 23.22
C MET A 31 12.13 -9.42 23.22
N ASP A 32 11.59 -9.78 24.38
CA ASP A 32 10.41 -10.62 24.44
C ASP A 32 9.40 -9.85 23.59
N GLU A 33 9.42 -10.14 22.29
CA GLU A 33 8.25 -10.02 21.43
C GLU A 33 7.19 -10.93 22.06
N GLN A 34 6.58 -10.44 23.15
CA GLN A 34 5.25 -10.81 23.52
C GLN A 34 4.37 -10.23 22.42
N GLN A 35 4.36 -10.88 21.26
CA GLN A 35 3.28 -10.73 20.30
C GLN A 35 2.04 -11.23 21.04
N THR A 36 1.38 -10.32 21.75
CA THR A 36 0.14 -10.57 22.45
C THR A 36 -0.89 -10.99 21.42
N THR A 37 -1.50 -12.16 21.63
CA THR A 37 -2.58 -12.65 20.78
C THR A 37 -3.67 -11.58 20.67
N ILE A 38 -4.02 -11.20 19.44
CA ILE A 38 -5.08 -10.26 19.19
C ILE A 38 -6.42 -10.95 19.45
N THR A 39 -7.17 -10.48 20.44
CA THR A 39 -8.47 -11.05 20.84
C THR A 39 -9.65 -10.18 20.45
N GLN A 40 -9.42 -8.92 20.04
CA GLN A 40 -10.47 -7.98 19.67
C GLN A 40 -10.30 -7.49 18.22
N VAL A 41 -11.42 -7.33 17.51
CA VAL A 41 -11.45 -6.84 16.13
C VAL A 41 -10.91 -5.41 16.02
N HIS A 42 -11.10 -4.56 17.03
CA HIS A 42 -10.53 -3.21 17.05
C HIS A 42 -8.99 -3.24 16.95
N ASP A 43 -8.36 -4.06 17.78
CA ASP A 43 -6.90 -4.21 17.83
C ASP A 43 -6.38 -4.86 16.53
N LEU A 44 -7.16 -5.79 15.95
CA LEU A 44 -6.87 -6.36 14.62
C LEU A 44 -6.86 -5.29 13.53
N ARG A 45 -7.88 -4.42 13.48
CA ARG A 45 -7.96 -3.34 12.49
C ARG A 45 -6.79 -2.38 12.60
N GLN A 46 -6.41 -2.01 13.82
CA GLN A 46 -5.25 -1.17 14.05
C GLN A 46 -3.95 -1.86 13.57
N ALA A 47 -3.77 -3.14 13.89
CA ALA A 47 -2.61 -3.91 13.44
C ALA A 47 -2.54 -4.01 11.91
N ILE A 48 -3.67 -4.27 11.24
CA ILE A 48 -3.77 -4.30 9.78
C ILE A 48 -3.39 -2.93 9.19
N ARG A 49 -3.93 -1.83 9.74
CA ARG A 49 -3.59 -0.47 9.30
C ARG A 49 -2.09 -0.18 9.40
N ASP A 50 -1.47 -0.53 10.52
CA ASP A 50 -0.04 -0.36 10.73
C ASP A 50 0.77 -1.28 9.78
N GLY A 51 0.25 -2.48 9.50
CA GLY A 51 0.78 -3.40 8.50
C GLY A 51 0.74 -2.85 7.08
N ILE A 52 -0.36 -2.21 6.70
CA ILE A 52 -0.51 -1.54 5.39
C ILE A 52 0.48 -0.38 5.29
N ALA A 53 0.54 0.48 6.33
CA ALA A 53 1.45 1.63 6.34
C ALA A 53 2.94 1.25 6.30
N SER A 54 3.29 0.06 6.79
CA SER A 54 4.65 -0.48 6.74
C SER A 54 4.93 -1.35 5.50
N GLY A 55 3.92 -1.62 4.66
CA GLY A 55 4.02 -2.51 3.50
C GLY A 55 4.06 -4.01 3.84
N ALA A 56 3.80 -4.39 5.09
CA ALA A 56 3.75 -5.78 5.54
C ALA A 56 2.44 -6.49 5.14
N ILE A 57 1.36 -5.72 4.97
CA ILE A 57 0.04 -6.21 4.57
C ILE A 57 -0.39 -5.51 3.27
N ASN A 58 -0.90 -6.27 2.32
CA ASN A 58 -1.44 -5.80 1.05
C ASN A 58 -2.67 -6.63 0.64
N ALA A 59 -3.31 -6.25 -0.48
CA ALA A 59 -4.54 -6.89 -0.98
C ALA A 59 -4.42 -8.41 -1.23
N ARG A 60 -3.21 -8.94 -1.41
CA ARG A 60 -2.99 -10.38 -1.65
C ARG A 60 -2.95 -11.20 -0.36
N ASN A 61 -2.90 -10.57 0.81
CA ASN A 61 -2.98 -11.28 2.07
C ASN A 61 -4.41 -11.77 2.33
N ASP A 62 -4.56 -13.07 2.57
CA ASP A 62 -5.81 -13.70 2.98
C ASP A 62 -5.95 -13.80 4.51
N ALA A 63 -7.16 -14.09 4.98
CA ALA A 63 -7.44 -14.19 6.42
C ALA A 63 -6.55 -15.20 7.17
N PRO A 64 -6.26 -16.41 6.64
CA PRO A 64 -5.30 -17.33 7.25
C PRO A 64 -3.89 -16.72 7.42
N THR A 65 -3.40 -16.03 6.38
CA THR A 65 -2.10 -15.35 6.42
C THR A 65 -2.07 -14.26 7.48
N ILE A 66 -3.10 -13.42 7.55
CA ILE A 66 -3.24 -12.34 8.56
C ILE A 66 -3.33 -12.93 9.96
N ARG A 67 -4.09 -14.03 10.12
CA ARG A 67 -4.23 -14.77 11.39
C ARG A 67 -2.88 -15.27 11.89
N GLU A 68 -2.08 -15.90 11.02
CA GLU A 68 -0.76 -16.40 11.36
C GLU A 68 0.19 -15.26 11.72
N PHE A 69 0.21 -14.20 10.91
CA PHE A 69 1.11 -13.07 11.07
C PHE A 69 0.89 -12.30 12.39
N TYR A 70 -0.36 -12.02 12.74
CA TYR A 70 -0.70 -11.25 13.96
C TYR A 70 -1.07 -12.12 15.17
N ARG A 71 -1.02 -13.45 15.04
CA ARG A 71 -1.50 -14.39 16.06
C ARG A 71 -2.90 -14.03 16.56
N VAL A 72 -3.85 -13.99 15.64
CA VAL A 72 -5.25 -13.65 15.94
C VAL A 72 -5.94 -14.83 16.65
N SER A 73 -6.66 -14.55 17.73
CA SER A 73 -7.44 -15.54 18.48
C SER A 73 -8.40 -16.30 17.57
N ALA A 74 -8.64 -17.58 17.89
CA ALA A 74 -9.63 -18.41 17.21
C ALA A 74 -11.08 -17.90 17.38
N GLU A 75 -11.31 -16.99 18.34
CA GLU A 75 -12.60 -16.37 18.57
C GLU A 75 -12.98 -15.35 17.50
N ILE A 76 -12.00 -14.71 16.84
CA ILE A 76 -12.23 -13.85 15.68
C ILE A 76 -12.29 -14.77 14.46
N THR A 77 -13.39 -14.74 13.71
CA THR A 77 -13.56 -15.61 12.54
C THR A 77 -12.75 -15.12 11.34
N ASP A 78 -12.51 -16.00 10.36
CA ASP A 78 -11.84 -15.59 9.12
C ASP A 78 -12.67 -14.55 8.36
N GLU A 79 -14.00 -14.59 8.46
CA GLU A 79 -14.90 -13.58 7.90
C GLU A 79 -14.72 -12.21 8.57
N GLU A 80 -14.52 -12.16 9.88
CA GLU A 80 -14.22 -10.92 10.61
C GLU A 80 -12.84 -10.36 10.25
N ILE A 81 -11.84 -11.24 10.06
CA ILE A 81 -10.51 -10.84 9.57
C ILE A 81 -10.62 -10.29 8.14
N ASP A 82 -11.39 -10.96 7.28
CA ASP A 82 -11.60 -10.53 5.89
C ASP A 82 -12.28 -9.16 5.82
N ALA A 83 -13.35 -8.98 6.60
CA ALA A 83 -14.07 -7.72 6.69
C ALA A 83 -13.20 -6.58 7.24
N ALA A 84 -12.38 -6.85 8.26
CA ALA A 84 -11.41 -5.89 8.78
C ALA A 84 -10.36 -5.53 7.73
N HIS A 85 -9.85 -6.53 7.01
CA HIS A 85 -8.86 -6.32 5.95
C HIS A 85 -9.39 -5.47 4.81
N VAL A 86 -10.59 -5.81 4.29
CA VAL A 86 -11.28 -5.02 3.27
C VAL A 86 -11.54 -3.61 3.80
N ALA A 87 -12.04 -3.43 5.02
CA ALA A 87 -12.35 -2.10 5.54
C ALA A 87 -11.12 -1.18 5.69
N GLU A 88 -9.93 -1.72 5.95
CA GLU A 88 -8.71 -0.90 6.06
C GLU A 88 -8.03 -0.66 4.71
N LEU A 89 -8.19 -1.57 3.74
CA LEU A 89 -7.65 -1.41 2.38
C LEU A 89 -8.59 -0.66 1.43
N HIS A 90 -9.89 -0.75 1.64
CA HIS A 90 -10.93 -0.04 0.89
C HIS A 90 -10.92 1.42 1.31
N SER A 91 -10.04 2.19 0.66
CA SER A 91 -9.83 3.60 0.94
C SER A 91 -10.13 4.42 -0.30
N GLU A 92 -10.86 5.53 -0.15
CA GLU A 92 -11.02 6.53 -1.22
C GLU A 92 -9.67 7.10 -1.70
N PHE A 93 -8.60 6.91 -0.92
CA PHE A 93 -7.22 7.31 -1.22
C PHE A 93 -6.38 6.17 -1.82
N ALA A 94 -7.00 5.09 -2.29
CA ALA A 94 -6.32 4.00 -2.97
C ALA A 94 -5.45 4.54 -4.14
N PRO A 95 -4.13 4.29 -4.15
CA PRO A 95 -3.22 5.01 -5.05
C PRO A 95 -3.26 4.51 -6.50
N VAL A 96 -3.69 3.26 -6.71
CA VAL A 96 -3.62 2.61 -8.03
C VAL A 96 -4.98 2.72 -8.72
N LEU A 97 -4.98 3.22 -9.96
CA LEU A 97 -6.16 3.23 -10.82
C LEU A 97 -6.05 2.11 -11.86
N LEU A 98 -7.06 1.25 -11.92
CA LEU A 98 -7.18 0.21 -12.95
C LEU A 98 -8.32 0.59 -13.91
N LEU A 99 -8.10 0.44 -15.22
CA LEU A 99 -9.22 0.31 -16.16
C LEU A 99 -9.49 -1.16 -16.40
N THR A 100 -10.73 -1.55 -16.14
CA THR A 100 -11.17 -2.93 -16.26
C THR A 100 -12.26 -3.08 -17.31
N LEU A 101 -12.29 -4.21 -18.00
CA LEU A 101 -13.32 -4.54 -18.98
C LEU A 101 -13.89 -5.91 -18.63
N GLY A 102 -15.19 -5.96 -18.30
CA GLY A 102 -15.81 -7.21 -17.84
C GLY A 102 -15.10 -7.84 -16.64
N GLY A 103 -14.49 -7.04 -15.76
CA GLY A 103 -13.72 -7.49 -14.59
C GLY A 103 -12.25 -7.86 -14.88
N THR A 104 -11.82 -7.84 -16.14
CA THR A 104 -10.41 -8.09 -16.51
C THR A 104 -9.62 -6.79 -16.39
N VAL A 105 -8.43 -6.82 -15.78
CA VAL A 105 -7.53 -5.65 -15.73
C VAL A 105 -6.86 -5.46 -17.08
N HIS A 106 -7.04 -4.28 -17.69
CA HIS A 106 -6.43 -3.96 -18.98
C HIS A 106 -5.20 -3.06 -18.86
N VAL A 107 -5.31 -2.02 -18.04
CA VAL A 107 -4.22 -1.08 -17.78
C VAL A 107 -4.23 -0.68 -16.31
N GLN A 108 -3.04 -0.34 -15.82
CA GLN A 108 -2.80 0.11 -14.45
C GLN A 108 -2.08 1.46 -14.51
N SER A 109 -2.54 2.43 -13.74
CA SER A 109 -1.86 3.70 -13.53
C SER A 109 -1.61 3.93 -12.05
N ASP A 110 -0.38 4.31 -11.70
CA ASP A 110 0.03 4.64 -10.34
C ASP A 110 -0.12 6.15 -10.03
N GLN A 111 -0.85 6.89 -10.88
CA GLN A 111 -1.15 8.29 -10.66
C GLN A 111 -2.25 8.45 -9.60
N PHE A 112 -2.00 9.37 -8.66
CA PHE A 112 -2.93 9.65 -7.57
C PHE A 112 -4.15 10.46 -8.02
N ASP A 113 -3.98 11.39 -8.95
CA ASP A 113 -5.08 12.19 -9.50
C ASP A 113 -5.86 11.38 -10.55
N ASP A 114 -7.19 11.44 -10.50
CA ASP A 114 -8.05 10.67 -11.41
C ASP A 114 -7.92 11.15 -12.87
N GLU A 115 -7.74 12.45 -13.12
CA GLU A 115 -7.62 12.98 -14.48
C GLU A 115 -6.29 12.53 -15.12
N ASP A 116 -5.20 12.69 -14.39
CA ASP A 116 -3.87 12.23 -14.83
C ASP A 116 -3.82 10.70 -14.99
N ALA A 117 -4.44 9.95 -14.06
CA ALA A 117 -4.51 8.49 -14.13
C ALA A 117 -5.29 8.01 -15.35
N ILE A 118 -6.40 8.65 -15.66
CA ILE A 118 -7.23 8.31 -16.82
C ILE A 118 -6.52 8.69 -18.13
N ALA A 119 -5.83 9.83 -18.18
CA ALA A 119 -5.02 10.22 -19.33
C ALA A 119 -3.86 9.25 -19.58
N ASP A 120 -3.16 8.83 -18.53
CA ASP A 120 -2.11 7.81 -18.62
C ASP A 120 -2.68 6.46 -19.05
N ALA A 121 -3.83 6.05 -18.51
CA ALA A 121 -4.50 4.81 -18.89
C ALA A 121 -4.93 4.83 -20.37
N ALA A 122 -5.40 5.96 -20.90
CA ALA A 122 -5.71 6.12 -22.32
C ALA A 122 -4.47 6.02 -23.22
N ARG A 123 -3.34 6.58 -22.76
CA ARG A 123 -2.05 6.43 -23.44
C ARG A 123 -1.64 4.96 -23.52
N GLN A 124 -1.71 4.23 -22.41
CA GLN A 124 -1.39 2.80 -22.38
C GLN A 124 -2.31 1.98 -23.29
N LEU A 125 -3.62 2.26 -23.32
CA LEU A 125 -4.55 1.62 -24.25
C LEU A 125 -4.16 1.88 -25.72
N SER A 126 -3.69 3.10 -26.02
CA SER A 126 -3.21 3.46 -27.37
C SER A 126 -1.98 2.65 -27.76
N GLU A 127 -1.04 2.46 -26.83
CA GLU A 127 0.17 1.67 -27.03
C GLU A 127 -0.14 0.19 -27.26
N ILE A 128 -1.10 -0.36 -26.51
CA ILE A 128 -1.56 -1.75 -26.66
C ILE A 128 -2.28 -1.95 -28.00
N GLY A 129 -3.16 -1.02 -28.38
CA GLY A 129 -3.95 -1.08 -29.61
C GLY A 129 -3.17 -0.72 -30.88
N GLY A 130 -2.05 -0.01 -30.74
CA GLY A 130 -1.24 0.48 -31.87
C GLY A 130 -1.84 1.70 -32.58
N GLU A 131 -2.91 2.28 -32.05
CA GLU A 131 -3.58 3.46 -32.59
C GLU A 131 -3.91 4.46 -31.47
N PRO A 132 -3.91 5.78 -31.74
CA PRO A 132 -4.23 6.77 -30.73
C PRO A 132 -5.71 6.68 -30.35
N VAL A 133 -5.96 6.46 -29.06
CA VAL A 133 -7.29 6.39 -28.47
C VAL A 133 -7.44 7.44 -27.39
N THR A 134 -8.68 7.84 -27.18
CA THR A 134 -9.10 8.69 -26.06
C THR A 134 -10.16 7.95 -25.28
N VAL A 135 -10.32 8.28 -24.01
CA VAL A 135 -11.38 7.73 -23.17
C VAL A 135 -12.25 8.87 -22.67
N GLU A 136 -13.55 8.69 -22.77
CA GLU A 136 -14.53 9.69 -22.34
C GLU A 136 -15.37 9.15 -21.20
N ARG A 137 -15.64 9.98 -20.19
CA ARG A 137 -16.47 9.56 -19.06
C ARG A 137 -17.91 9.34 -19.51
N VAL A 138 -18.44 8.16 -19.19
CA VAL A 138 -19.82 7.76 -19.47
C VAL A 138 -20.65 7.92 -18.20
N PRO A 139 -21.78 8.65 -18.25
CA PRO A 139 -22.72 8.70 -17.13
C PRO A 139 -23.32 7.31 -16.87
N ASP A 140 -23.49 6.91 -15.60
CA ASP A 140 -23.91 5.54 -15.24
C ASP A 140 -25.16 5.04 -15.94
N ARG A 141 -26.15 5.92 -16.16
CA ARG A 141 -27.38 5.60 -16.88
C ARG A 141 -27.19 5.21 -18.36
N GLN A 142 -26.01 5.48 -18.93
CA GLN A 142 -25.62 5.20 -20.32
C GLN A 142 -24.53 4.11 -20.42
N ARG A 143 -24.18 3.48 -19.29
CA ARG A 143 -23.24 2.36 -19.23
C ARG A 143 -23.73 1.23 -20.13
N GLN A 144 -22.82 0.69 -20.92
CA GLN A 144 -23.05 -0.43 -21.82
C GLN A 144 -21.98 -1.50 -21.62
N GLU A 145 -22.30 -2.72 -22.05
CA GLU A 145 -21.31 -3.77 -22.17
C GLU A 145 -20.22 -3.32 -23.18
N GLY A 146 -18.96 -3.46 -22.79
CA GLY A 146 -17.83 -2.94 -23.56
C GLY A 146 -17.29 -1.58 -23.09
N ASP A 147 -17.94 -0.92 -22.13
CA ASP A 147 -17.36 0.24 -21.46
C ASP A 147 -16.33 -0.19 -20.41
N PHE A 148 -15.23 0.56 -20.31
CA PHE A 148 -14.24 0.38 -19.26
C PHE A 148 -14.77 0.91 -17.94
N VAL A 149 -14.47 0.19 -16.87
CA VAL A 149 -14.76 0.59 -15.49
C VAL A 149 -13.44 0.95 -14.82
N ALA A 150 -13.31 2.21 -14.41
CA ALA A 150 -12.18 2.67 -13.62
C ALA A 150 -12.39 2.31 -12.15
N VAL A 151 -11.41 1.61 -11.58
CA VAL A 151 -11.46 1.09 -10.22
C VAL A 151 -10.19 1.54 -9.49
N ARG A 152 -10.37 2.16 -8.32
CA ARG A 152 -9.28 2.45 -7.39
C ARG A 152 -8.98 1.23 -6.54
N MET A 153 -7.70 0.90 -6.47
CA MET A 153 -7.16 -0.27 -5.79
C MET A 153 -6.05 0.13 -4.81
N PRO A 154 -5.87 -0.63 -3.72
CA PRO A 154 -4.70 -0.50 -2.85
C PRO A 154 -3.38 -0.55 -3.62
N GLU A 155 -2.32 -0.06 -2.99
CA GLU A 155 -0.97 -0.17 -3.56
C GLU A 155 -0.63 -1.62 -3.91
N GLY A 156 -0.12 -1.83 -5.12
CA GLY A 156 0.22 -3.15 -5.63
C GLY A 156 0.31 -3.20 -7.14
N THR A 157 0.73 -4.35 -7.65
CA THR A 157 0.70 -4.66 -9.08
C THR A 157 -0.44 -5.64 -9.33
N TYR A 158 -1.30 -5.29 -10.28
CA TYR A 158 -2.48 -6.09 -10.62
C TYR A 158 -2.39 -6.62 -12.05
N GLU A 159 -2.75 -7.88 -12.21
CA GLU A 159 -2.67 -8.61 -13.47
C GLU A 159 -4.07 -8.79 -14.08
N ALA A 160 -4.12 -9.12 -15.37
CA ALA A 160 -5.38 -9.28 -16.10
C ALA A 160 -6.37 -10.26 -15.43
N HIS A 161 -5.85 -11.27 -14.73
CA HIS A 161 -6.63 -12.32 -14.07
C HIS A 161 -6.97 -12.03 -12.60
N ASP A 162 -6.57 -10.88 -12.04
CA ASP A 162 -6.83 -10.49 -10.64
C ASP A 162 -8.27 -10.01 -10.37
N HIS A 163 -9.25 -10.50 -11.15
CA HIS A 163 -10.66 -10.13 -11.05
C HIS A 163 -11.25 -10.30 -9.64
N ASP A 164 -10.86 -11.34 -8.91
CA ASP A 164 -11.30 -11.55 -7.51
C ASP A 164 -10.76 -10.48 -6.56
N LEU A 165 -9.52 -10.03 -6.74
CA LEU A 165 -8.93 -8.96 -5.93
C LEU A 165 -9.62 -7.63 -6.23
N VAL A 166 -9.86 -7.34 -7.51
CA VAL A 166 -10.59 -6.14 -7.94
C VAL A 166 -12.01 -6.14 -7.39
N ALA A 167 -12.72 -7.27 -7.44
CA ALA A 167 -14.07 -7.38 -6.89
C ALA A 167 -14.10 -7.20 -5.36
N ARG A 168 -13.05 -7.64 -4.66
CA ARG A 168 -12.97 -7.62 -3.20
C ARG A 168 -12.54 -6.26 -2.65
N PHE A 169 -11.57 -5.60 -3.27
CA PHE A 169 -10.96 -4.36 -2.74
C PHE A 169 -11.19 -3.13 -3.60
N GLY A 170 -11.81 -3.28 -4.77
CA GLY A 170 -12.00 -2.19 -5.71
C GLY A 170 -13.05 -1.17 -5.28
N ILE A 171 -12.75 0.10 -5.54
CA ILE A 171 -13.72 1.20 -5.49
C ILE A 171 -13.93 1.70 -6.90
N GLU A 172 -15.13 1.51 -7.43
CA GLU A 172 -15.48 2.07 -8.73
C GLU A 172 -15.52 3.60 -8.67
N VAL A 173 -14.72 4.27 -9.52
CA VAL A 173 -14.67 5.74 -9.61
C VAL A 173 -15.40 6.30 -10.83
N GLY A 174 -15.59 5.47 -11.86
CA GLY A 174 -16.39 5.85 -13.01
C GLY A 174 -16.34 4.86 -14.17
N THR A 175 -17.22 5.09 -15.13
CA THR A 175 -17.26 4.35 -16.40
C THR A 175 -16.69 5.22 -17.52
N TYR A 176 -15.94 4.61 -18.42
CA TYR A 176 -15.27 5.27 -19.54
C TYR A 176 -15.46 4.50 -20.84
N ARG A 177 -15.65 5.23 -21.94
CA ARG A 177 -15.74 4.64 -23.28
C ARG A 177 -14.54 5.04 -24.10
N GLN A 178 -13.91 4.04 -24.72
CA GLN A 178 -12.86 4.28 -25.69
C GLN A 178 -13.44 4.86 -26.98
N ARG A 179 -12.76 5.87 -27.51
CA ARG A 179 -12.99 6.48 -28.83
C ARG A 179 -11.68 6.51 -29.60
N SER A 180 -11.70 6.11 -30.86
CA SER A 180 -10.56 6.36 -31.75
C SER A 180 -10.38 7.86 -31.95
N ALA A 181 -9.14 8.34 -32.06
CA ALA A 181 -8.86 9.77 -32.21
C ALA A 181 -9.57 10.42 -33.43
N ALA A 182 -9.88 9.63 -34.46
CA ALA A 182 -10.65 10.08 -35.62
C ALA A 182 -12.13 10.37 -35.32
N GLU A 183 -12.74 9.65 -34.36
CA GLU A 183 -14.12 9.89 -33.92
C GLU A 183 -14.21 11.03 -32.89
N ALA A 184 -13.18 11.21 -32.06
CA ALA A 184 -13.14 12.26 -31.04
C ALA A 184 -12.94 13.67 -31.63
N ALA A 185 -12.39 13.77 -32.86
CA ALA A 185 -12.12 15.03 -33.55
C ALA A 185 -13.25 15.49 -34.50
N ALA A 186 -14.36 14.74 -34.60
CA ALA A 186 -15.49 14.99 -35.50
C ALA A 186 -16.66 15.66 -34.77
#